data_AF-A0A6J4N415-F1
#
_entry.id   AF-A0A6J4N415-F1
#
_cell.length_a   1.000
_cell.length_b   1.000
_cell.length_c   1.000
_cell.angle_alpha   90.00
_cell.angle_beta   90.00
_cell.angle_gamma   90.00
#
_symmetry.space_group_name_H-M   'P 1'
#
loop_
_entity.id
_entity.type
_entity.pdbx_description
1 polymer ?
#
loop_
_entity_poly.entity_id
_entity_poly.type
_entity_poly.pdbx_seq_one_letter_code
_entity_poly.pdbx_strand_id
1 'polypeptide(L)'
;NTLFYIMLGTMTIPFVVLLVPLFIMMRNVFNWIDTPWPLIVPGAASAFGIFFMRQYMLSIADEMLDAARIDGASEFGIFLRIVLPTSLPGLASLGIIFFMGSWNNFLWPLAVLRSPDVYTLPLLLNSIQGPEGRFPFGVLMAGSVVSVVPMIVTFLFLQRYLIAGLTAGSVKG
;
A
#
# COMPACT_ATOMS: atom_id res chain seq x y z
N ASN A 1 -4.41 10.97 21.84
CA ASN A 1 -4.94 11.47 20.55
C ASN A 1 -4.07 12.51 19.85
N THR A 2 -3.27 13.33 20.55
CA THR A 2 -2.40 14.36 19.93
C THR A 2 -1.48 13.82 18.84
N LEU A 3 -0.74 12.72 19.09
CA LEU A 3 0.13 12.09 18.10
C LEU A 3 -0.62 11.64 16.84
N PHE A 4 -1.84 11.13 16.99
CA PHE A 4 -2.68 10.72 15.88
C PHE A 4 -3.13 11.91 15.04
N TYR A 5 -3.49 13.04 15.67
CA TYR A 5 -3.84 14.26 14.95
C TYR A 5 -2.62 14.88 14.23
N ILE A 6 -1.43 14.82 14.82
CA ILE A 6 -0.18 15.22 14.14
C ILE A 6 0.06 14.36 12.91
N MET A 7 -0.08 13.03 13.04
CA MET A 7 0.04 12.09 11.92
C MET A 7 -1.00 12.37 10.83
N LEU A 8 -2.23 12.72 11.18
CA LEU A 8 -3.23 13.12 10.18
C LEU A 8 -2.84 14.41 9.46
N GLY A 9 -2.22 15.36 10.17
CA GLY A 9 -1.68 16.58 9.58
C GLY A 9 -0.68 16.29 8.45
N THR A 10 0.16 15.26 8.58
CA THR A 10 1.14 14.92 7.53
C THR A 10 0.50 14.41 6.23
N MET A 11 -0.72 13.86 6.28
CA MET A 11 -1.44 13.42 5.09
C MET A 11 -1.89 14.56 4.18
N THR A 12 -1.94 15.80 4.69
CA THR A 12 -2.26 16.98 3.90
C THR A 12 -1.12 17.42 2.99
N ILE A 13 0.10 16.93 3.25
CA ILE A 13 1.30 17.29 2.49
C ILE A 13 1.31 16.48 1.19
N PRO A 14 1.31 17.14 0.02
CA PRO A 14 1.35 16.43 -1.26
C PRO A 14 2.71 15.76 -1.45
N PHE A 15 2.72 14.51 -1.90
CA PHE A 15 3.94 13.70 -2.07
C PHE A 15 5.01 14.37 -2.93
N VAL A 16 4.62 15.14 -3.96
CA VAL A 16 5.55 15.83 -4.87
C VAL A 16 6.44 16.83 -4.12
N VAL A 17 5.96 17.46 -3.05
CA VAL A 17 6.75 18.36 -2.20
C VAL A 17 7.80 17.59 -1.40
N LEU A 18 7.49 16.34 -1.02
CA LEU A 18 8.39 15.47 -0.28
C LEU A 18 9.41 14.75 -1.18
N LEU A 19 9.26 14.81 -2.51
CA LEU A 19 10.08 14.05 -3.44
C LEU A 19 11.58 14.40 -3.33
N VAL A 20 11.91 15.68 -3.36
CA VAL A 20 13.30 16.16 -3.27
C VAL A 20 13.94 15.81 -1.93
N PRO A 21 13.36 16.15 -0.76
CA PRO A 21 13.96 15.79 0.52
C PRO A 21 14.05 14.28 0.72
N LEU A 22 13.05 13.51 0.28
CA LEU A 22 13.09 12.05 0.35
C LEU A 22 14.22 11.48 -0.51
N PHE A 23 14.39 11.97 -1.74
CA PHE A 23 15.52 11.59 -2.60
C PHE A 23 16.87 11.89 -1.94
N ILE A 24 17.03 13.08 -1.35
CA ILE A 24 18.26 13.46 -0.64
C ILE A 24 18.52 12.50 0.54
N MET A 25 17.50 12.11 1.31
CA MET A 25 17.66 11.13 2.38
C MET A 25 18.10 9.76 1.83
N MET A 26 17.42 9.26 0.79
CA MET A 26 17.78 7.97 0.18
C MET A 26 19.20 7.97 -0.39
N ARG A 27 19.66 9.10 -0.92
CA ARG A 27 21.00 9.25 -1.49
C ARG A 27 22.08 9.46 -0.43
N ASN A 28 21.92 10.47 0.42
CA ASN A 28 23.01 10.98 1.25
C ASN A 28 23.04 10.35 2.65
N VAL A 29 21.89 9.91 3.17
CA VAL A 29 21.79 9.33 4.51
C VAL A 29 21.87 7.80 4.43
N PHE A 30 21.06 7.20 3.55
CA PHE A 30 20.93 5.75 3.48
C PHE A 30 21.78 5.10 2.38
N ASN A 31 22.17 5.86 1.34
CA ASN A 31 22.85 5.35 0.15
C ASN A 31 22.11 4.18 -0.52
N TRP A 32 20.79 4.29 -0.63
CA TRP A 32 19.89 3.27 -1.19
C TRP A 32 19.50 3.52 -2.65
N ILE A 33 20.01 4.58 -3.28
CA ILE A 33 19.76 4.85 -4.70
C ILE A 33 20.19 3.65 -5.54
N ASP A 34 19.38 3.34 -6.55
CA ASP A 34 19.57 2.20 -7.43
C ASP A 34 19.47 0.83 -6.75
N THR A 35 18.69 0.75 -5.67
CA THR A 35 18.31 -0.51 -5.01
C THR A 35 16.79 -0.57 -4.82
N PRO A 36 16.21 -1.73 -4.46
CA PRO A 36 14.76 -1.83 -4.18
C PRO A 36 14.30 -1.11 -2.90
N TRP A 37 15.21 -0.84 -1.96
CA TRP A 37 14.87 -0.33 -0.62
C TRP A 37 14.12 1.01 -0.59
N PRO A 38 14.45 2.01 -1.42
CA PRO A 38 13.70 3.27 -1.49
C PRO A 38 12.23 3.07 -1.89
N LEU A 39 11.89 1.98 -2.57
CA LEU A 39 10.51 1.69 -2.97
C LEU A 39 9.68 1.07 -1.85
N ILE A 40 10.34 0.37 -0.92
CA ILE A 40 9.68 -0.43 0.12
C ILE A 40 9.60 0.34 1.43
N VAL A 41 10.74 0.82 1.93
CA VAL A 41 10.86 1.30 3.32
C VAL A 41 10.10 2.61 3.58
N PRO A 42 10.21 3.66 2.73
CA PRO A 42 9.50 4.91 2.99
C PRO A 42 7.98 4.78 3.06
N GLY A 43 7.41 3.85 2.28
CA GLY A 43 5.96 3.59 2.23
C GLY A 43 5.46 2.57 3.26
N ALA A 44 6.35 1.86 3.96
CA ALA A 44 5.98 0.76 4.85
C ALA A 44 5.11 1.20 6.05
N ALA A 45 5.31 2.44 6.52
CA ALA A 45 4.53 3.03 7.61
C ALA A 45 3.74 4.25 7.11
N SER A 46 2.63 3.99 6.42
CA SER A 46 1.77 5.04 5.87
C SER A 46 0.79 5.59 6.90
N ALA A 47 0.75 6.92 7.04
CA ALA A 47 -0.24 7.62 7.87
C ALA A 47 -1.69 7.28 7.47
N PHE A 48 -1.97 7.14 6.17
CA PHE A 48 -3.28 6.70 5.68
C PHE A 48 -3.59 5.27 6.14
N GLY A 49 -2.63 4.36 6.07
CA GLY A 49 -2.82 2.97 6.49
C GLY A 49 -3.13 2.86 7.98
N ILE A 50 -2.39 3.62 8.81
CA ILE A 50 -2.64 3.71 10.25
C ILE A 50 -4.02 4.31 10.53
N PHE A 51 -4.37 5.41 9.86
CA PHE A 51 -5.69 6.03 9.98
C PHE A 51 -6.81 5.05 9.63
N PHE A 52 -6.73 4.44 8.46
CA PHE A 52 -7.73 3.52 7.94
C PHE A 52 -7.94 2.33 8.87
N MET A 53 -6.85 1.66 9.27
CA MET A 53 -6.94 0.50 10.17
C MET A 53 -7.42 0.88 11.56
N ARG A 54 -7.05 2.06 12.07
CA ARG A 54 -7.58 2.54 13.35
C ARG A 54 -9.09 2.75 13.27
N GLN A 55 -9.61 3.37 12.21
CA GLN A 55 -11.07 3.53 12.06
C GLN A 55 -11.78 2.19 11.96
N TYR A 56 -11.19 1.24 11.24
CA TYR A 56 -11.73 -0.11 11.13
C TYR A 56 -11.77 -0.82 12.50
N MET A 57 -10.65 -0.82 13.23
CA MET A 57 -10.56 -1.49 14.53
C MET A 57 -11.48 -0.86 15.58
N LEU A 58 -11.74 0.45 15.51
CA LEU A 58 -12.71 1.13 16.39
C LEU A 58 -14.17 0.75 16.12
N SER A 59 -14.47 0.08 15.00
CA SER A 59 -15.81 -0.44 14.71
C SER A 59 -16.09 -1.79 15.36
N ILE A 60 -15.06 -2.46 15.88
CA ILE A 60 -15.19 -3.74 16.59
C ILE A 60 -15.87 -3.49 17.94
N ALA A 61 -16.87 -4.30 18.29
CA ALA A 61 -17.62 -4.13 19.53
C ALA A 61 -16.76 -4.42 20.76
N ASP A 62 -16.74 -3.48 21.71
CA ASP A 62 -15.98 -3.60 22.97
C ASP A 62 -16.41 -4.83 23.79
N GLU A 63 -17.69 -5.22 23.72
CA GLU A 63 -18.25 -6.41 24.39
C GLU A 63 -17.50 -7.70 24.01
N MET A 64 -17.05 -7.83 22.76
CA MET A 64 -16.26 -8.99 22.33
C MET A 64 -14.87 -9.00 22.98
N LEU A 65 -14.28 -7.83 23.19
CA LEU A 65 -12.97 -7.69 23.83
C LEU A 65 -13.08 -7.95 25.33
N ASP A 66 -14.13 -7.45 25.97
CA ASP A 66 -14.39 -7.65 27.39
C ASP A 66 -14.72 -9.12 27.72
N ALA A 67 -15.51 -9.80 26.87
CA ALA A 67 -15.73 -11.24 27.01
C ALA A 67 -14.41 -12.03 26.97
N ALA A 68 -13.52 -11.70 26.04
CA ALA A 68 -12.23 -12.37 25.93
C ALA A 68 -11.31 -12.12 27.14
N ARG A 69 -11.39 -10.92 27.76
CA ARG A 69 -10.69 -10.63 29.01
C ARG A 69 -11.23 -11.47 30.16
N ILE A 70 -12.55 -11.64 30.25
CA ILE A 70 -13.20 -12.50 31.25
C ILE A 70 -12.77 -13.97 31.05
N ASP A 71 -12.63 -14.42 29.81
CA ASP A 71 -12.10 -15.75 29.45
C ASP A 71 -10.58 -15.91 29.69
N GLY A 72 -9.92 -14.89 30.23
CA GLY A 72 -8.51 -14.92 30.61
C GLY A 72 -7.52 -14.70 29.46
N ALA A 73 -7.98 -14.20 28.31
CA ALA A 73 -7.08 -13.86 27.21
C ALA A 73 -6.23 -12.62 27.54
N SER A 74 -4.93 -12.67 27.26
CA SER A 74 -4.06 -11.50 27.32
C SER A 74 -4.38 -10.52 26.19
N GLU A 75 -4.08 -9.23 26.35
CA GLU A 75 -4.30 -8.21 25.29
C GLU A 75 -3.66 -8.60 23.95
N PHE A 76 -2.47 -9.22 23.98
CA PHE A 76 -1.82 -9.73 22.77
C PHE A 76 -2.57 -10.92 22.16
N GLY A 77 -3.12 -11.80 23.00
CA GLY A 77 -3.99 -12.89 22.57
C GLY A 77 -5.30 -12.39 21.95
N ILE A 78 -5.93 -11.38 22.56
CA ILE A 78 -7.13 -10.70 22.05
C ILE A 78 -6.83 -10.08 20.68
N PHE A 79 -5.70 -9.38 20.55
CA PHE A 79 -5.29 -8.81 19.28
C PHE A 79 -5.17 -9.87 18.18
N LEU A 80 -4.39 -10.94 18.42
CA LEU A 80 -4.13 -11.96 17.39
C LEU A 80 -5.33 -12.85 17.06
N ARG A 81 -6.16 -13.17 18.05
CA ARG A 81 -7.24 -14.15 17.89
C ARG A 81 -8.61 -13.52 17.57
N ILE A 82 -8.81 -12.24 17.92
CA ILE A 82 -10.10 -11.57 17.77
C ILE A 82 -9.97 -10.36 16.85
N VAL A 83 -9.14 -9.38 17.21
CA VAL A 83 -9.06 -8.11 16.47
C VAL A 83 -8.49 -8.31 15.07
N LEU A 84 -7.40 -9.05 14.93
CA LEU A 84 -6.73 -9.25 13.65
C LEU A 84 -7.59 -10.05 12.64
N PRO A 85 -8.23 -11.19 12.99
CA PRO A 85 -9.12 -11.90 12.08
C PRO A 85 -10.35 -11.09 11.67
N THR A 86 -10.96 -10.35 12.60
CA THR A 86 -12.11 -9.48 12.29
C THR A 86 -11.71 -8.25 11.45
N SER A 87 -10.45 -7.82 11.55
CA SER A 87 -9.87 -6.76 10.73
C SER A 87 -9.39 -7.20 9.34
N LEU A 88 -9.44 -8.49 9.03
CA LEU A 88 -8.96 -9.02 7.74
C LEU A 88 -9.64 -8.38 6.51
N PRO A 89 -10.96 -8.09 6.51
CA PRO A 89 -11.60 -7.34 5.42
C PRO A 89 -11.05 -5.92 5.24
N GLY A 90 -10.77 -5.23 6.35
CA GLY A 90 -10.12 -3.92 6.36
C GLY A 90 -8.69 -4.00 5.79
N LEU A 91 -7.91 -4.98 6.24
CA LEU A 91 -6.55 -5.22 5.74
C LEU A 91 -6.53 -5.56 4.25
N ALA A 92 -7.48 -6.35 3.77
CA ALA A 92 -7.60 -6.66 2.35
C ALA A 92 -7.92 -5.42 1.51
N SER A 93 -8.84 -4.57 1.99
CA SER A 93 -9.16 -3.28 1.35
C SER A 93 -7.92 -2.40 1.23
N LEU A 94 -7.22 -2.22 2.34
CA LEU A 94 -6.00 -1.42 2.38
C LEU A 94 -4.89 -2.02 1.51
N GLY A 95 -4.75 -3.34 1.51
CA GLY A 95 -3.81 -4.09 0.68
C GLY A 95 -4.04 -3.85 -0.81
N ILE A 96 -5.29 -3.87 -1.28
CA ILE A 96 -5.61 -3.55 -2.68
C ILE A 96 -5.20 -2.10 -3.01
N ILE A 97 -5.60 -1.14 -2.16
CA ILE A 97 -5.31 0.29 -2.38
C ILE A 97 -3.79 0.52 -2.47
N PHE A 98 -3.01 -0.04 -1.54
CA PHE A 98 -1.57 0.13 -1.52
C PHE A 98 -0.87 -0.63 -2.63
N PHE A 99 -1.30 -1.86 -2.93
CA PHE A 99 -0.77 -2.61 -4.05
C PHE A 99 -0.98 -1.85 -5.37
N MET A 100 -2.18 -1.37 -5.63
CA MET A 100 -2.46 -0.59 -6.85
C MET A 100 -1.63 0.69 -6.89
N GLY A 101 -1.53 1.43 -5.78
CA GLY A 101 -0.71 2.63 -5.70
C GLY A 101 0.76 2.36 -5.98
N SER A 102 1.34 1.34 -5.36
CA SER A 102 2.74 0.96 -5.54
C SER A 102 3.02 0.37 -6.93
N TRP A 103 2.11 -0.43 -7.48
CA TRP A 103 2.26 -1.06 -8.78
C TRP A 103 2.19 -0.05 -9.94
N ASN A 104 1.32 0.96 -9.82
CA ASN A 104 1.20 2.04 -10.81
C ASN A 104 2.23 3.17 -10.59
N ASN A 105 3.03 3.11 -9.52
CA ASN A 105 3.96 4.18 -9.21
C ASN A 105 5.04 4.30 -10.28
N PHE A 106 5.12 5.47 -10.91
CA PHE A 106 6.11 5.78 -11.93
C PHE A 106 7.10 6.84 -11.45
N LEU A 107 6.58 7.92 -10.85
CA LEU A 107 7.37 9.11 -10.51
C LEU A 107 8.49 8.82 -9.51
N TRP A 108 8.22 8.04 -8.46
CA TRP A 108 9.22 7.75 -7.45
C TRP A 108 10.31 6.78 -7.93
N PRO A 109 9.97 5.63 -8.57
CA PRO A 109 10.96 4.77 -9.22
C PRO A 109 11.86 5.51 -10.20
N LEU A 110 11.29 6.38 -11.04
CA LEU A 110 12.04 7.20 -11.99
C LEU A 110 13.10 8.09 -11.30
N ALA A 111 12.81 8.56 -10.09
CA ALA A 111 13.73 9.42 -9.35
C ALA A 111 14.89 8.65 -8.69
N VAL A 112 14.65 7.41 -8.24
CA VAL A 112 15.60 6.66 -7.38
C VAL A 112 16.29 5.48 -8.03
N LEU A 113 15.76 4.96 -9.14
CA LEU A 113 16.32 3.83 -9.88
C LEU A 113 17.08 4.32 -11.12
N ARG A 114 18.16 3.62 -11.47
CA ARG A 114 19.01 3.97 -12.62
C ARG A 114 19.29 2.79 -13.52
N SER A 115 19.50 1.60 -12.94
CA SER A 115 19.89 0.41 -13.66
C SER A 115 18.66 -0.44 -14.05
N PRO A 116 18.59 -0.96 -15.30
CA PRO A 116 17.41 -1.66 -15.81
C PRO A 116 17.00 -2.91 -15.03
N ASP A 117 17.94 -3.55 -14.33
CA ASP A 117 17.74 -4.74 -13.50
C ASP A 117 16.87 -4.50 -12.27
N VAL A 118 16.77 -3.24 -11.81
CA VAL A 118 15.93 -2.87 -10.66
C VAL A 118 14.67 -2.10 -11.06
N TYR A 119 14.45 -1.86 -12.36
CA TYR A 119 13.30 -1.08 -12.82
C TYR A 119 11.97 -1.72 -12.46
N THR A 120 11.02 -0.89 -12.06
CA THR A 120 9.61 -1.29 -11.99
C THR A 120 9.07 -1.46 -13.40
N LEU A 121 7.99 -2.24 -13.55
CA LEU A 121 7.39 -2.48 -14.86
C LEU A 121 6.97 -1.19 -15.59
N PRO A 122 6.32 -0.19 -14.95
CA PRO A 122 6.03 1.09 -15.61
C PRO A 122 7.28 1.84 -16.08
N LEU A 123 8.36 1.81 -15.28
CA LEU A 123 9.62 2.46 -15.64
C LEU A 123 10.33 1.73 -16.80
N LEU A 124 10.33 0.40 -16.77
CA LEU A 124 10.86 -0.42 -17.86
C LEU A 124 10.11 -0.18 -19.17
N LEU A 125 8.78 -0.14 -19.14
CA LEU A 125 7.99 0.18 -20.34
C LEU A 125 8.32 1.57 -20.89
N ASN A 126 8.58 2.55 -20.01
CA ASN A 126 8.99 3.89 -20.42
C ASN A 126 10.40 3.92 -21.05
N SER A 127 11.30 3.04 -20.65
CA SER A 127 12.66 2.96 -21.20
C SER A 127 12.72 2.27 -22.58
N ILE A 128 11.64 1.60 -23.01
CA ILE A 128 11.55 0.99 -24.33
C ILE A 128 11.49 2.09 -25.39
N GLN A 129 12.63 2.34 -26.01
CA GLN A 129 12.76 3.18 -27.20
C GLN A 129 13.00 2.29 -28.42
N GLY A 130 12.43 2.66 -29.56
CA GLY A 130 12.74 2.01 -30.83
C GLY A 130 13.86 2.74 -31.57
N PRO A 131 14.38 2.14 -32.66
CA PRO A 131 15.32 2.81 -33.55
C PRO A 131 14.77 4.15 -34.02
N GLU A 132 15.66 5.13 -34.29
CA GLU A 132 15.27 6.49 -34.68
C GLU A 132 14.13 6.49 -35.72
N GLY A 133 13.01 7.13 -35.35
CA GLY A 133 11.82 7.25 -36.20
C GLY A 133 10.81 6.09 -36.13
N ARG A 134 11.07 5.01 -35.39
CA ARG A 134 10.11 3.89 -35.21
C ARG A 134 9.81 3.64 -33.73
N PHE A 135 8.73 4.22 -33.23
CA PHE A 135 8.21 3.89 -31.91
C PHE A 135 7.63 2.46 -31.91
N PRO A 136 8.07 1.56 -31.00
CA PRO A 136 7.66 0.15 -30.99
C PRO A 136 6.31 -0.01 -30.28
N PHE A 137 5.26 0.60 -30.84
CA PHE A 137 3.92 0.62 -30.26
C PHE A 137 3.38 -0.79 -29.94
N GLY A 138 3.69 -1.79 -30.78
CA GLY A 138 3.26 -3.17 -30.54
C GLY A 138 3.81 -3.75 -29.23
N VAL A 139 5.09 -3.53 -28.95
CA VAL A 139 5.74 -4.01 -27.73
C VAL A 139 5.24 -3.23 -26.52
N LEU A 140 5.12 -1.90 -26.63
CA LEU A 140 4.60 -1.04 -25.57
C LEU A 140 3.16 -1.39 -25.19
N MET A 141 2.28 -1.60 -26.17
CA MET A 141 0.88 -1.99 -25.94
C MET A 141 0.79 -3.39 -25.33
N ALA A 142 1.53 -4.37 -25.84
CA ALA A 142 1.57 -5.71 -25.27
C ALA A 142 2.06 -5.69 -23.81
N GLY A 143 3.16 -4.97 -23.53
CA GLY A 143 3.69 -4.79 -22.19
C GLY A 143 2.71 -4.08 -21.24
N SER A 144 1.98 -3.09 -21.75
CA SER A 144 0.93 -2.39 -21.00
C SER A 144 -0.25 -3.30 -20.65
N VAL A 145 -0.64 -4.22 -21.54
CA VAL A 145 -1.68 -5.22 -21.22
C VAL A 145 -1.19 -6.18 -20.13
N VAL A 146 0.06 -6.66 -20.24
CA VAL A 146 0.67 -7.53 -19.24
C VAL A 146 0.79 -6.84 -17.88
N SER A 147 1.06 -5.53 -17.85
CA SER A 147 1.19 -4.78 -16.59
C SER A 147 -0.12 -4.70 -15.79
N VAL A 148 -1.27 -4.87 -16.44
CA VAL A 148 -2.58 -4.89 -15.78
C VAL A 148 -2.87 -6.23 -15.12
N VAL A 149 -2.29 -7.33 -15.61
CA VAL A 149 -2.59 -8.70 -15.14
C VAL A 149 -2.39 -8.86 -13.63
N PRO A 150 -1.27 -8.44 -13.01
CA PRO A 150 -1.08 -8.59 -11.57
C PRO A 150 -2.10 -7.83 -10.74
N MET A 151 -2.60 -6.68 -11.21
CA MET A 151 -3.66 -5.94 -10.53
C MET A 151 -4.98 -6.71 -10.53
N ILE A 152 -5.34 -7.31 -11.68
CA ILE A 152 -6.53 -8.16 -11.78
C ILE A 152 -6.40 -9.36 -10.85
N VAL A 153 -5.24 -10.02 -10.85
CA VAL A 153 -4.98 -11.18 -10.00
C VAL A 153 -5.12 -10.81 -8.52
N THR A 154 -4.45 -9.76 -8.07
CA THR A 154 -4.55 -9.27 -6.68
C THR A 154 -6.00 -8.94 -6.30
N PHE A 155 -6.72 -8.25 -7.19
CA PHE A 155 -8.13 -7.94 -6.97
C PHE A 155 -8.98 -9.21 -6.83
N LEU A 156 -8.84 -10.19 -7.72
CA LEU A 156 -9.61 -11.43 -7.68
C LEU A 156 -9.37 -12.25 -6.41
N PHE A 157 -8.16 -12.24 -5.87
CA PHE A 157 -7.83 -12.91 -4.60
C PHE A 157 -8.38 -12.17 -3.38
N LEU A 158 -8.43 -10.83 -3.43
CA LEU A 158 -8.81 -10.00 -2.28
C LEU A 158 -10.28 -9.54 -2.29
N GLN A 159 -10.99 -9.59 -3.42
CA GLN A 159 -12.38 -9.12 -3.57
C GLN A 159 -13.36 -9.82 -2.61
N ARG A 160 -13.13 -11.09 -2.26
CA ARG A 160 -13.98 -11.83 -1.32
C ARG A 160 -14.03 -11.18 0.07
N TYR A 161 -12.93 -10.55 0.45
CA TYR A 161 -12.82 -9.84 1.73
C TYR A 161 -13.49 -8.47 1.65
N LEU A 162 -13.46 -7.79 0.50
CA LEU A 162 -14.21 -6.55 0.29
C LEU A 162 -15.72 -6.76 0.49
N ILE A 163 -16.27 -7.81 -0.12
CA ILE A 163 -17.70 -8.14 -0.03
C ILE A 163 -18.11 -8.47 1.41
N ALA A 164 -17.30 -9.29 2.10
CA ALA A 164 -17.56 -9.66 3.50
C ALA A 164 -17.51 -8.45 4.46
N GLY A 165 -16.60 -7.50 4.24
CA GLY A 165 -16.49 -6.26 5.03
C GLY A 165 -17.69 -5.33 4.86
N LEU A 166 -18.25 -5.24 3.65
CA LEU A 166 -19.47 -4.45 3.38
C LEU A 166 -20.71 -5.06 4.02
N THR A 167 -20.81 -6.38 4.08
CA THR A 167 -21.95 -7.08 4.69
C THR A 167 -21.92 -7.10 6.22
N ALA A 168 -20.73 -7.13 6.85
CA ALA A 168 -20.59 -7.18 8.30
C ALA A 168 -21.09 -5.90 9.00
N GLY A 169 -20.98 -4.73 8.34
CA GLY A 169 -21.54 -3.48 8.84
C GLY A 169 -23.06 -3.33 8.64
N SER A 170 -23.69 -4.19 7.85
CA SER A 170 -25.11 -4.10 7.48
C SER A 170 -26.05 -4.86 8.43
N VAL A 171 -25.53 -5.59 9.42
CA VAL A 171 -26.34 -6.39 10.37
C VAL A 171 -26.62 -5.65 11.68
N LYS A 172 -26.60 -4.31 11.65
CA LYS A 172 -27.26 -3.49 12.69
C LYS A 172 -28.69 -3.21 12.24
N GLY A 173 -29.53 -4.23 12.40
CA GLY A 173 -30.99 -4.20 12.29
C GLY A 173 -31.56 -5.19 13.30
#